data_AF-A0A4R8EUQ7-F1
#
_entry.id   AF-A0A4R8EUQ7-F1
#
_cell.length_a   1.000
_cell.length_b   1.000
_cell.length_c   1.000
_cell.angle_alpha   90.00
_cell.angle_beta   90.00
_cell.angle_gamma   90.00
#
_symmetry.space_group_name_H-M   'P 1'
#
loop_
_entity.id
_entity.type
_entity.pdbx_description
1 polymer ?
#
loop_
_entity_poly.entity_id
_entity_poly.type
_entity_poly.pdbx_seq_one_letter_code
_entity_poly.pdbx_strand_id
1 'polypeptide(L)'
;MKNIVVVLTILFITINIFSADNYFEFKLDLDNYNYQQTKINLRLSNVSHIELQLYSNYEFFKSYFNLSSWRSRNTYTIQLGFNVQTLWQHYNQKLLSMFKKGLLSSSGLGTKIGEVLLFDSNENLLDFVDIYFVIDDFFVNYTVSNDIIFAFSPPYPGSGPWYDQNTSIVSLNSNLLPLHVYIGVDYLDGFDFLSQGSYLQFLSSPDIYLNNGNVEFDVNVGSDLGNLFNNHGSLLQEKYVEAGSPTEGLHVADVVISIPMEGGYFSYEAIPVYFKVPEPSINFIIGEEGTIQLTFDLSNPQNNVISSVPVHIESTLQKYDIYLSIDIFDTYSFLADYIILQNEQVITVESGNIDFDIEIKANFADLWNDKREQILSLFENEVLIVNEVIHIGDVYITLSSS
;
A
#
# COMPACT_ATOMS: atom_id res chain seq x y z
N MET A 1 60.65 -29.84 -38.34
CA MET A 1 59.71 -30.97 -38.18
C MET A 1 59.92 -31.61 -36.82
N LYS A 2 58.95 -31.46 -35.93
CA LYS A 2 58.67 -32.38 -34.82
C LYS A 2 57.24 -32.08 -34.37
N ASN A 3 56.29 -32.79 -34.97
CA ASN A 3 54.91 -32.81 -34.51
C ASN A 3 54.89 -33.54 -33.17
N ILE A 4 54.67 -32.79 -32.08
CA ILE A 4 54.34 -33.38 -30.80
C ILE A 4 52.86 -33.76 -30.90
N VAL A 5 52.61 -35.00 -31.30
CA VAL A 5 51.31 -35.63 -31.09
C VAL A 5 51.26 -35.98 -29.60
N VAL A 6 50.56 -35.16 -28.82
CA VAL A 6 50.14 -35.55 -27.47
C VAL A 6 49.07 -36.62 -27.65
N VAL A 7 49.49 -37.88 -27.55
CA VAL A 7 48.58 -39.01 -27.43
C VAL A 7 47.92 -38.86 -26.07
N LEU A 8 46.71 -38.30 -26.06
CA LEU A 8 45.82 -38.27 -24.92
C LEU A 8 45.32 -39.71 -24.76
N THR A 9 46.08 -40.49 -23.98
CA THR A 9 45.71 -41.85 -23.61
C THR A 9 44.49 -41.76 -22.69
N ILE A 10 43.29 -41.68 -23.29
CA ILE A 10 42.03 -41.94 -22.60
C ILE A 10 42.10 -43.40 -22.18
N LEU A 11 42.46 -43.62 -20.93
CA LEU A 11 42.40 -44.91 -20.28
C LEU A 11 40.90 -45.26 -20.15
N PHE A 12 40.33 -45.85 -21.21
CA PHE A 12 39.10 -46.63 -21.13
C PHE A 12 39.41 -47.87 -20.29
N ILE A 13 39.48 -47.70 -18.96
CA ILE A 13 39.15 -48.81 -18.07
C ILE A 13 37.66 -49.02 -18.25
N THR A 14 37.33 -50.15 -18.85
CA THR A 14 36.00 -50.74 -18.85
C THR A 14 35.48 -50.85 -17.42
N ILE A 15 34.72 -49.87 -16.95
CA ILE A 15 33.70 -50.07 -15.90
C ILE A 15 32.45 -50.50 -16.66
N ASN A 16 32.38 -51.79 -16.99
CA ASN A 16 31.13 -52.47 -17.32
C ASN A 16 30.60 -53.11 -16.03
N ILE A 17 30.21 -52.28 -15.07
CA ILE A 17 29.35 -52.67 -13.96
C ILE A 17 28.46 -51.45 -13.69
N PHE A 18 27.22 -51.67 -13.27
CA PHE A 18 26.16 -50.69 -12.99
C PHE A 18 25.16 -50.53 -14.14
N SER A 19 24.11 -51.32 -14.02
CA SER A 19 22.83 -51.12 -14.71
C SER A 19 22.29 -49.76 -14.29
N ALA A 20 22.34 -48.78 -15.20
CA ALA A 20 21.76 -47.45 -15.06
C ALA A 20 20.21 -47.44 -14.98
N ASP A 21 19.55 -48.60 -14.85
CA ASP A 21 18.10 -48.73 -14.93
C ASP A 21 17.37 -48.67 -13.57
N ASN A 22 18.09 -48.73 -12.44
CA ASN A 22 17.46 -48.72 -11.11
C ASN A 22 17.82 -47.44 -10.34
N TYR A 23 16.82 -46.63 -10.01
CA TYR A 23 16.98 -45.42 -9.21
C TYR A 23 15.73 -45.18 -8.35
N PHE A 24 15.93 -44.52 -7.21
CA PHE A 24 14.83 -44.00 -6.40
C PHE A 24 14.46 -42.60 -6.90
N GLU A 25 13.16 -42.37 -7.12
CA GLU A 25 12.61 -41.07 -7.47
C GLU A 25 11.62 -40.66 -6.39
N PHE A 26 11.77 -39.44 -5.88
CA PHE A 26 10.84 -38.82 -4.96
C PHE A 26 10.43 -37.45 -5.49
N LYS A 27 9.15 -37.10 -5.35
CA LYS A 27 8.61 -35.84 -5.87
C LYS A 27 8.14 -34.92 -4.77
N LEU A 28 8.23 -33.62 -4.99
CA LEU A 28 7.61 -32.61 -4.13
C LEU A 28 6.59 -31.85 -4.95
N ASP A 29 5.38 -32.41 -4.94
CA ASP A 29 4.19 -31.89 -5.61
C ASP A 29 2.95 -32.19 -4.75
N LEU A 30 1.80 -31.62 -5.13
CA LEU A 30 0.56 -31.72 -4.36
C LEU A 30 0.05 -33.16 -4.25
N ASP A 31 0.20 -33.95 -5.31
CA ASP A 31 -0.26 -35.35 -5.37
C ASP A 31 0.60 -36.29 -4.51
N ASN A 32 1.86 -35.90 -4.28
CA ASN A 32 2.87 -36.70 -3.60
C ASN A 32 3.31 -36.08 -2.25
N TYR A 33 2.51 -35.18 -1.69
CA TYR A 33 2.83 -34.47 -0.43
C TYR A 33 2.86 -35.36 0.82
N ASN A 34 2.38 -36.60 0.74
CA ASN A 34 2.39 -37.57 1.84
C ASN A 34 3.66 -38.44 1.84
N TYR A 35 3.71 -39.46 2.71
CA TYR A 35 4.81 -40.43 2.72
C TYR A 35 4.90 -41.19 1.38
N GLN A 36 6.06 -41.11 0.75
CA GLN A 36 6.39 -41.84 -0.47
C GLN A 36 7.24 -43.07 -0.14
N GLN A 37 7.08 -44.15 -0.91
CA GLN A 37 7.88 -45.35 -0.71
C GLN A 37 8.12 -46.09 -2.02
N THR A 38 9.38 -46.35 -2.31
CA THR A 38 9.82 -47.01 -3.53
C THR A 38 10.62 -48.26 -3.20
N LYS A 39 10.49 -49.30 -4.03
CA LYS A 39 11.17 -50.60 -3.86
C LYS A 39 11.95 -50.93 -5.12
N ILE A 40 13.18 -51.38 -4.94
CA ILE A 40 14.07 -51.80 -6.03
C ILE A 40 14.56 -53.21 -5.74
N ASN A 41 14.48 -54.07 -6.77
CA ASN A 41 14.87 -55.47 -6.71
C ASN A 41 16.15 -55.68 -7.51
N LEU A 42 17.23 -56.05 -6.83
CA LEU A 42 18.53 -56.29 -7.42
C LEU A 42 18.83 -57.79 -7.46
N ARG A 43 19.40 -58.26 -8.57
CA ARG A 43 19.88 -59.65 -8.71
C ARG A 43 21.29 -59.78 -8.13
N LEU A 44 21.43 -59.52 -6.84
CA LEU A 44 22.70 -59.56 -6.13
C LEU A 44 22.71 -60.67 -5.07
N SER A 45 23.88 -61.30 -4.93
CA SER A 45 24.21 -62.21 -3.84
C SER A 45 25.30 -61.59 -2.97
N ASN A 46 25.29 -61.87 -1.66
CA ASN A 46 26.33 -61.49 -0.69
C ASN A 46 26.34 -60.03 -0.20
N VAL A 47 25.22 -59.30 -0.30
CA VAL A 47 25.06 -58.02 0.39
C VAL A 47 25.01 -58.26 1.91
N SER A 48 25.92 -57.64 2.65
CA SER A 48 26.03 -57.73 4.11
C SER A 48 25.28 -56.58 4.79
N HIS A 49 25.48 -55.35 4.32
CA HIS A 49 24.78 -54.17 4.81
C HIS A 49 24.61 -53.13 3.69
N ILE A 50 23.81 -52.10 3.98
CA ILE A 50 23.56 -50.99 3.07
C ILE A 50 23.67 -49.66 3.82
N GLU A 51 24.09 -48.61 3.12
CA GLU A 51 24.24 -47.27 3.68
C GLU A 51 23.56 -46.21 2.80
N LEU A 52 22.89 -45.25 3.44
CA LEU A 52 22.35 -44.06 2.78
C LEU A 52 23.39 -42.94 2.82
N GLN A 53 23.88 -42.52 1.66
CA GLN A 53 24.82 -41.42 1.52
C GLN A 53 24.19 -40.30 0.68
N LEU A 54 24.12 -39.09 1.22
CA LEU A 54 23.63 -37.93 0.50
C LEU A 54 24.79 -36.99 0.15
N TYR A 55 24.64 -36.16 -0.88
CA TYR A 55 25.60 -35.09 -1.09
C TYR A 55 25.46 -34.03 0.01
N SER A 56 26.55 -33.34 0.33
CA SER A 56 26.63 -32.40 1.47
C SER A 56 25.50 -31.35 1.48
N ASN A 57 25.09 -30.86 0.31
CA ASN A 57 24.03 -29.86 0.17
C ASN A 57 22.63 -30.41 0.48
N TYR A 58 22.45 -31.73 0.46
CA TYR A 58 21.19 -32.44 0.68
C TYR A 58 21.18 -33.33 1.93
N GLU A 59 22.23 -33.30 2.76
CA GLU A 59 22.31 -34.10 4.00
C GLU A 59 21.11 -33.91 4.94
N PHE A 60 20.47 -32.75 4.91
CA PHE A 60 19.26 -32.48 5.70
C PHE A 60 18.06 -33.36 5.32
N PHE A 61 18.05 -34.01 4.15
CA PHE A 61 17.03 -34.99 3.78
C PHE A 61 17.17 -36.30 4.58
N LYS A 62 18.35 -36.60 5.12
CA LYS A 62 18.68 -37.93 5.69
C LYS A 62 17.73 -38.35 6.81
N SER A 63 17.32 -37.42 7.68
CA SER A 63 16.38 -37.69 8.78
C SER A 63 14.95 -37.99 8.34
N TYR A 64 14.62 -37.76 7.07
CA TYR A 64 13.29 -37.97 6.51
C TYR A 64 13.20 -39.24 5.66
N PHE A 65 14.33 -39.93 5.46
CA PHE A 65 14.38 -41.21 4.80
C PHE A 65 14.29 -42.37 5.79
N ASN A 66 13.60 -43.44 5.38
CA ASN A 66 13.56 -44.71 6.08
C ASN A 66 14.04 -45.82 5.13
N LEU A 67 15.26 -46.29 5.37
CA LEU A 67 15.90 -47.32 4.57
C LEU A 67 15.68 -48.69 5.20
N SER A 68 15.21 -49.64 4.41
CA SER A 68 15.09 -51.04 4.80
C SER A 68 15.46 -51.96 3.66
N SER A 69 15.93 -53.16 3.98
CA SER A 69 16.27 -54.16 2.98
C SER A 69 16.10 -55.57 3.50
N TRP A 70 15.91 -56.50 2.57
CA TRP A 70 15.81 -57.93 2.86
C TRP A 70 16.18 -58.75 1.63
N ARG A 71 16.55 -60.00 1.88
CA ARG A 71 16.86 -60.97 0.82
C ARG A 71 15.74 -61.99 0.70
N SER A 72 15.32 -62.26 -0.53
CA SER A 72 14.46 -63.39 -0.85
C SER A 72 15.06 -64.18 -2.02
N ARG A 73 15.52 -65.40 -1.74
CA ARG A 73 16.21 -66.27 -2.72
C ARG A 73 17.41 -65.56 -3.37
N ASN A 74 17.36 -65.31 -4.68
CA ASN A 74 18.40 -64.67 -5.49
C ASN A 74 18.13 -63.18 -5.73
N THR A 75 17.15 -62.61 -5.05
CA THR A 75 16.80 -61.19 -5.16
C THR A 75 17.06 -60.51 -3.84
N TYR A 76 17.78 -59.38 -3.90
CA TYR A 76 17.94 -58.46 -2.79
C TYR A 76 17.01 -57.26 -3.03
N THR A 77 16.15 -56.96 -2.07
CA THR A 77 15.19 -55.86 -2.18
C THR A 77 15.64 -54.72 -1.26
N ILE A 78 15.74 -53.51 -1.82
CA ILE A 78 15.90 -52.27 -1.07
C ILE A 78 14.58 -51.52 -1.13
N GLN A 79 14.14 -51.01 0.01
CA GLN A 79 13.00 -50.13 0.13
C GLN A 79 13.44 -48.84 0.79
N LEU A 80 13.17 -47.72 0.12
CA LEU A 80 13.42 -46.38 0.65
C LEU A 80 12.09 -45.65 0.76
N GLY A 81 11.75 -45.29 1.99
CA GLY A 81 10.61 -44.45 2.33
C GLY A 81 11.04 -43.01 2.58
N PHE A 82 10.18 -42.05 2.30
CA PHE A 82 10.48 -40.62 2.41
C PHE A 82 9.30 -39.84 2.95
N ASN A 83 9.51 -39.10 4.04
CA ASN A 83 8.49 -38.30 4.71
C ASN A 83 8.49 -36.85 4.19
N VAL A 84 7.81 -36.65 3.06
CA VAL A 84 7.80 -35.42 2.26
C VAL A 84 7.15 -34.26 3.03
N GLN A 85 5.98 -34.51 3.64
CA GLN A 85 5.25 -33.52 4.41
C GLN A 85 6.11 -32.91 5.52
N THR A 86 6.75 -33.77 6.32
CA THR A 86 7.58 -33.30 7.43
C THR A 86 8.84 -32.58 6.94
N LEU A 87 9.43 -33.02 5.82
CA LEU A 87 10.54 -32.28 5.20
C LEU A 87 10.09 -30.87 4.81
N TRP A 88 8.95 -30.75 4.11
CA TRP A 88 8.42 -29.47 3.66
C TRP A 88 8.09 -28.55 4.85
N GLN A 89 7.40 -29.05 5.87
CA GLN A 89 7.05 -28.26 7.06
C GLN A 89 8.28 -27.71 7.79
N HIS A 90 9.40 -28.44 7.79
CA HIS A 90 10.63 -27.99 8.46
C HIS A 90 11.56 -27.17 7.54
N TYR A 91 11.53 -27.39 6.22
CA TYR A 91 12.53 -26.86 5.28
C TYR A 91 11.94 -26.19 4.03
N ASN A 92 10.66 -25.82 4.00
CA ASN A 92 9.99 -25.16 2.86
C ASN A 92 10.81 -23.98 2.30
N GLN A 93 11.27 -23.06 3.14
CA GLN A 93 12.06 -21.89 2.75
C GLN A 93 13.36 -22.28 2.05
N LYS A 94 14.07 -23.26 2.60
CA LYS A 94 15.34 -23.76 2.06
C LYS A 94 15.12 -24.44 0.70
N LEU A 95 14.10 -25.29 0.59
CA LEU A 95 13.75 -26.00 -0.65
C LEU A 95 13.37 -25.03 -1.76
N LEU A 96 12.53 -24.04 -1.47
CA LEU A 96 12.16 -22.98 -2.42
C LEU A 96 13.38 -22.17 -2.88
N SER A 97 14.28 -21.80 -1.96
CA SER A 97 15.54 -21.10 -2.28
C SER A 97 16.45 -21.94 -3.18
N MET A 98 16.57 -23.24 -2.90
CA MET A 98 17.37 -24.16 -3.70
C MET A 98 16.81 -24.33 -5.11
N PHE A 99 15.49 -24.51 -5.25
CA PHE A 99 14.82 -24.57 -6.55
C PHE A 99 15.09 -23.32 -7.40
N LYS A 100 14.89 -22.13 -6.82
CA LYS A 100 15.14 -20.87 -7.53
C LYS A 100 16.59 -20.69 -7.98
N LYS A 101 17.54 -21.17 -7.17
CA LYS A 101 18.98 -21.15 -7.50
C LYS A 101 19.37 -22.23 -8.51
N GLY A 102 18.42 -23.04 -9.01
CA GLY A 102 18.67 -24.15 -9.94
C GLY A 102 19.36 -25.35 -9.28
N LEU A 103 19.35 -25.43 -7.94
CA LEU A 103 19.91 -26.55 -7.18
C LEU A 103 18.92 -27.69 -6.99
N LEU A 104 17.65 -27.47 -7.34
CA LEU A 104 16.60 -28.47 -7.51
C LEU A 104 15.93 -28.23 -8.86
N SER A 105 15.44 -29.28 -9.51
CA SER A 105 14.93 -29.24 -10.89
C SER A 105 13.57 -29.93 -10.99
N SER A 106 12.67 -29.31 -11.77
CA SER A 106 11.39 -29.85 -12.23
C SER A 106 11.52 -30.69 -13.50
N SER A 107 12.68 -30.67 -14.16
CA SER A 107 12.91 -31.32 -15.45
C SER A 107 13.66 -32.66 -15.35
N GLY A 108 13.38 -33.56 -16.30
CA GLY A 108 14.07 -34.85 -16.44
C GLY A 108 13.80 -35.80 -15.27
N LEU A 109 14.86 -36.48 -14.80
CA LEU A 109 14.82 -37.35 -13.60
C LEU A 109 14.82 -36.54 -12.29
N GLY A 110 14.84 -35.19 -12.35
CA GLY A 110 15.03 -34.33 -11.19
C GLY A 110 16.51 -34.15 -10.83
N THR A 111 16.77 -33.83 -9.57
CA THR A 111 18.12 -33.59 -9.04
C THR A 111 18.63 -34.81 -8.31
N LYS A 112 19.81 -35.31 -8.68
CA LYS A 112 20.48 -36.38 -7.91
C LYS A 112 20.92 -35.83 -6.56
N ILE A 113 20.35 -36.35 -5.48
CA ILE A 113 20.61 -35.88 -4.11
C ILE A 113 21.51 -36.82 -3.31
N GLY A 114 21.70 -38.04 -3.78
CA GLY A 114 22.49 -39.06 -3.09
C GLY A 114 22.33 -40.44 -3.69
N GLU A 115 22.77 -41.45 -2.94
CA GLU A 115 22.87 -42.84 -3.36
C GLU A 115 22.65 -43.77 -2.15
N VAL A 116 22.10 -44.96 -2.40
CA VAL A 116 22.17 -46.09 -1.45
C VAL A 116 23.31 -47.00 -1.88
N LEU A 117 24.29 -47.19 -1.01
CA LEU A 117 25.46 -48.04 -1.25
C LEU A 117 25.23 -49.44 -0.67
N LEU A 118 25.68 -50.47 -1.40
CA LEU A 118 25.55 -51.86 -0.99
C LEU A 118 26.95 -52.46 -0.80
N PHE A 119 27.21 -53.05 0.37
CA PHE A 119 28.52 -53.58 0.72
C PHE A 119 28.51 -55.09 0.97
N ASP A 120 29.62 -55.75 0.70
CA ASP A 120 29.87 -57.13 1.12
C ASP A 120 30.32 -57.23 2.59
N SER A 121 30.58 -58.44 3.08
CA SER A 121 31.04 -58.66 4.46
C SER A 121 32.48 -58.18 4.73
N ASN A 122 33.20 -57.74 3.70
CA ASN A 122 34.57 -57.24 3.77
C ASN A 122 34.64 -55.73 3.55
N GLU A 123 33.50 -55.02 3.61
CA GLU A 123 33.41 -53.57 3.38
C GLU A 123 33.70 -53.13 1.93
N ASN A 124 33.65 -54.05 0.96
CA ASN A 124 33.78 -53.68 -0.46
C ASN A 124 32.43 -53.27 -1.04
N LEU A 125 32.40 -52.17 -1.79
CA LEU A 125 31.22 -51.72 -2.53
C LEU A 125 30.87 -52.75 -3.63
N LEU A 126 29.66 -53.31 -3.53
CA LEU A 126 29.10 -54.26 -4.50
C LEU A 126 28.30 -53.54 -5.58
N ASP A 127 27.45 -52.61 -5.18
CA ASP A 127 26.53 -51.89 -6.05
C ASP A 127 26.07 -50.58 -5.39
N PHE A 128 25.45 -49.70 -6.17
CA PHE A 128 24.81 -48.48 -5.68
C PHE A 128 23.51 -48.20 -6.44
N VAL A 129 22.61 -47.46 -5.80
CA VAL A 129 21.33 -47.05 -6.38
C VAL A 129 21.16 -45.55 -6.17
N ASP A 130 21.07 -44.81 -7.27
CA ASP A 130 20.90 -43.36 -7.24
C ASP A 130 19.57 -42.93 -6.63
N ILE A 131 19.56 -41.77 -5.99
CA ILE A 131 18.37 -41.11 -5.44
C ILE A 131 18.20 -39.75 -6.11
N TYR A 132 17.06 -39.57 -6.76
CA TYR A 132 16.65 -38.33 -7.39
C TYR A 132 15.47 -37.70 -6.66
N PHE A 133 15.49 -36.37 -6.58
CA PHE A 133 14.43 -35.54 -6.04
C PHE A 133 13.92 -34.56 -7.09
N VAL A 134 12.64 -34.64 -7.40
CA VAL A 134 11.94 -33.79 -8.36
C VAL A 134 11.09 -32.79 -7.58
N ILE A 135 11.04 -31.55 -8.04
CA ILE A 135 10.22 -30.49 -7.43
C ILE A 135 9.45 -29.78 -8.53
N ASP A 136 8.15 -29.55 -8.34
CA ASP A 136 7.35 -28.86 -9.36
C ASP A 136 7.67 -27.36 -9.43
N ASP A 137 7.41 -26.75 -10.59
CA ASP A 137 7.54 -25.30 -10.76
C ASP A 137 6.54 -24.57 -9.88
N PHE A 138 7.00 -23.71 -8.97
CA PHE A 138 6.12 -22.96 -8.08
C PHE A 138 5.69 -21.61 -8.65
N PHE A 139 4.44 -21.22 -8.41
CA PHE A 139 3.92 -19.88 -8.64
C PHE A 139 3.04 -19.40 -7.48
N VAL A 140 2.99 -18.08 -7.30
CA VAL A 140 2.04 -17.39 -6.44
C VAL A 140 1.58 -16.13 -7.18
N ASN A 141 0.28 -16.02 -7.39
CA ASN A 141 -0.41 -14.86 -7.95
C ASN A 141 -1.43 -14.36 -6.93
N TYR A 142 -1.76 -13.08 -6.99
CA TYR A 142 -2.73 -12.50 -6.09
C TYR A 142 -3.51 -11.37 -6.75
N THR A 143 -4.69 -11.08 -6.19
CA THR A 143 -5.49 -9.90 -6.51
C THR A 143 -6.05 -9.31 -5.24
N VAL A 144 -6.03 -7.98 -5.16
CA VAL A 144 -6.59 -7.21 -4.05
C VAL A 144 -7.85 -6.51 -4.53
N SER A 145 -8.91 -6.53 -3.73
CA SER A 145 -10.16 -5.91 -4.12
C SER A 145 -10.08 -4.38 -4.14
N ASN A 146 -9.50 -3.77 -3.10
CA ASN A 146 -9.34 -2.32 -2.97
C ASN A 146 -8.20 -1.94 -2.00
N ASP A 147 -7.75 -0.69 -2.09
CA ASP A 147 -6.94 -0.05 -1.06
C ASP A 147 -7.76 0.18 0.23
N ILE A 148 -7.08 0.31 1.37
CA ILE A 148 -7.72 0.55 2.65
C ILE A 148 -7.74 2.06 2.91
N ILE A 149 -8.92 2.69 2.82
CA ILE A 149 -9.08 4.14 2.93
C ILE A 149 -9.94 4.49 4.15
N PHE A 150 -9.35 5.20 5.10
CA PHE A 150 -10.06 5.79 6.23
C PHE A 150 -10.45 7.22 5.89
N ALA A 151 -11.75 7.46 5.67
CA ALA A 151 -12.29 8.81 5.51
C ALA A 151 -12.52 9.42 6.90
N PHE A 152 -11.74 10.44 7.25
CA PHE A 152 -11.99 11.19 8.47
C PHE A 152 -13.30 11.95 8.33
N SER A 153 -14.20 11.83 9.29
CA SER A 153 -15.31 12.77 9.46
C SER A 153 -15.14 13.39 10.83
N PRO A 154 -14.93 14.72 10.95
CA PRO A 154 -14.75 15.34 12.26
C PRO A 154 -15.95 14.97 13.15
N PRO A 155 -15.71 14.34 14.31
CA PRO A 155 -16.80 13.93 15.15
C PRO A 155 -17.52 15.18 15.67
N TYR A 156 -18.82 15.28 15.42
CA TYR A 156 -19.67 16.05 16.31
C TYR A 156 -19.59 15.41 17.71
N PRO A 157 -19.61 16.20 18.79
CA PRO A 157 -19.60 15.65 20.14
C PRO A 157 -20.72 14.61 20.31
N GLY A 158 -20.37 13.33 20.41
CA GLY A 158 -21.26 12.27 20.87
C GLY A 158 -21.88 11.30 19.85
N SER A 159 -21.40 11.14 18.61
CA SER A 159 -22.08 10.24 17.65
C SER A 159 -21.19 9.44 16.68
N GLY A 160 -20.22 8.67 17.18
CA GLY A 160 -19.53 7.65 16.38
C GLY A 160 -18.95 6.51 17.24
N PRO A 161 -18.80 5.29 16.70
CA PRO A 161 -17.98 4.28 17.34
C PRO A 161 -16.56 4.84 17.53
N TRP A 162 -15.97 4.59 18.69
CA TRP A 162 -14.59 4.96 19.05
C TRP A 162 -13.54 4.17 18.24
N TYR A 163 -13.96 3.43 17.21
CA TYR A 163 -13.09 2.59 16.43
C TYR A 163 -13.69 2.40 15.04
N ASP A 164 -12.97 2.84 14.01
CA ASP A 164 -13.29 2.63 12.61
C ASP A 164 -12.46 1.47 12.07
N GLN A 165 -13.07 0.63 11.24
CA GLN A 165 -12.37 -0.46 10.57
C GLN A 165 -12.70 -0.46 9.08
N ASN A 166 -11.72 -0.82 8.28
CA ASN A 166 -11.87 -1.02 6.85
C ASN A 166 -11.30 -2.39 6.48
N THR A 167 -11.92 -2.98 5.45
CA THR A 167 -11.63 -4.33 5.00
C THR A 167 -11.20 -4.32 3.55
N SER A 168 -10.17 -5.08 3.24
CA SER A 168 -9.83 -5.47 1.86
C SER A 168 -9.89 -6.98 1.72
N ILE A 169 -10.28 -7.45 0.53
CA ILE A 169 -10.35 -8.88 0.21
C ILE A 169 -9.13 -9.21 -0.63
N VAL A 170 -8.40 -10.23 -0.21
CA VAL A 170 -7.22 -10.74 -0.92
C VAL A 170 -7.51 -12.13 -1.44
N SER A 171 -7.38 -12.30 -2.76
CA SER A 171 -7.45 -13.62 -3.40
C SER A 171 -6.04 -14.06 -3.78
N LEU A 172 -5.56 -15.15 -3.19
CA LEU A 172 -4.28 -15.79 -3.47
C LEU A 172 -4.51 -17.02 -4.35
N ASN A 173 -3.79 -17.13 -5.46
CA ASN A 173 -3.72 -18.30 -6.33
C ASN A 173 -2.29 -18.82 -6.38
N SER A 174 -2.06 -20.06 -5.97
CA SER A 174 -0.73 -20.62 -5.80
C SER A 174 -0.75 -22.13 -5.98
N ASN A 175 0.31 -22.74 -6.51
CA ASN A 175 0.49 -24.19 -6.44
C ASN A 175 1.48 -24.61 -5.34
N LEU A 176 1.81 -23.71 -4.41
CA LEU A 176 2.62 -24.05 -3.25
C LEU A 176 1.94 -25.12 -2.40
N LEU A 177 2.76 -26.00 -1.87
CA LEU A 177 2.33 -26.96 -0.86
C LEU A 177 1.89 -26.27 0.43
N PRO A 178 1.06 -26.92 1.26
CA PRO A 178 0.52 -26.35 2.48
C PRO A 178 1.53 -25.56 3.35
N LEU A 179 1.28 -24.25 3.55
CA LEU A 179 2.14 -23.34 4.33
C LEU A 179 1.33 -22.22 5.02
N HIS A 180 1.84 -21.71 6.15
CA HIS A 180 1.27 -20.55 6.84
C HIS A 180 1.78 -19.24 6.24
N VAL A 181 0.88 -18.27 6.08
CA VAL A 181 1.18 -16.90 5.64
C VAL A 181 1.08 -15.95 6.83
N TYR A 182 1.96 -14.97 6.87
CA TYR A 182 2.00 -13.95 7.92
C TYR A 182 1.58 -12.59 7.37
N ILE A 183 0.86 -11.80 8.17
CA ILE A 183 0.39 -10.46 7.77
C ILE A 183 0.87 -9.43 8.80
N GLY A 184 1.55 -8.38 8.32
CA GLY A 184 2.23 -7.32 9.07
C GLY A 184 1.77 -5.92 8.60
N VAL A 185 1.65 -4.93 9.50
CA VAL A 185 1.49 -3.53 9.10
C VAL A 185 2.90 -2.96 9.09
N ASP A 186 3.31 -2.41 7.96
CA ASP A 186 4.56 -1.69 7.85
C ASP A 186 4.27 -0.19 7.74
N TYR A 187 4.89 0.58 8.62
CA TYR A 187 4.62 2.02 8.72
C TYR A 187 5.61 2.78 7.83
N LEU A 188 5.14 3.82 7.14
CA LEU A 188 6.02 4.63 6.31
C LEU A 188 6.97 5.48 7.17
N ASP A 189 8.23 5.57 6.73
CA ASP A 189 9.26 6.38 7.39
C ASP A 189 8.82 7.85 7.54
N GLY A 190 9.00 8.41 8.74
CA GLY A 190 8.61 9.79 9.06
C GLY A 190 7.12 9.97 9.36
N PHE A 191 6.33 8.90 9.28
CA PHE A 191 4.92 8.90 9.63
C PHE A 191 4.70 8.43 11.08
N ASP A 192 4.75 9.37 12.03
CA ASP A 192 4.64 9.12 13.48
C ASP A 192 3.38 9.82 14.05
N PHE A 193 2.19 9.34 13.66
CA PHE A 193 0.91 10.04 13.87
C PHE A 193 0.43 9.99 15.34
N LEU A 194 1.15 10.69 16.22
CA LEU A 194 0.79 11.03 17.62
C LEU A 194 1.13 9.94 18.67
N SER A 195 2.41 9.77 18.97
CA SER A 195 2.87 9.12 20.22
C SER A 195 2.21 9.82 21.43
N GLN A 196 1.46 9.19 22.35
CA GLN A 196 1.40 7.80 22.77
C GLN A 196 0.04 7.15 22.44
N GLY A 197 0.07 6.07 21.65
CA GLY A 197 -1.08 5.17 21.46
C GLY A 197 -1.55 4.97 20.02
N SER A 198 -0.73 5.16 18.99
CA SER A 198 -1.09 4.97 17.57
C SER A 198 -1.97 3.73 17.33
N TYR A 199 -3.24 3.97 16.96
CA TYR A 199 -4.31 2.97 16.94
C TYR A 199 -4.51 2.28 15.59
N LEU A 200 -3.64 2.46 14.59
CA LEU A 200 -3.66 1.57 13.43
C LEU A 200 -3.21 0.19 13.88
N GLN A 201 -4.14 -0.76 13.88
CA GLN A 201 -3.85 -2.13 14.24
C GLN A 201 -4.53 -3.06 13.26
N PHE A 202 -3.90 -4.22 13.04
CA PHE A 202 -4.66 -5.34 12.56
C PHE A 202 -5.66 -5.77 13.60
N LEU A 203 -6.90 -5.83 13.17
CA LEU A 203 -7.97 -6.41 13.96
C LEU A 203 -8.03 -7.91 13.79
N SER A 204 -7.84 -8.34 12.55
CA SER A 204 -7.77 -9.74 12.19
C SER A 204 -7.25 -9.87 10.78
N SER A 205 -6.32 -10.79 10.64
CA SER A 205 -6.22 -11.66 9.49
C SER A 205 -6.55 -13.06 10.00
N PRO A 206 -7.28 -13.92 9.27
CA PRO A 206 -7.33 -15.33 9.64
C PRO A 206 -5.91 -15.91 9.74
N ASP A 207 -5.73 -17.00 10.49
CA ASP A 207 -4.54 -17.87 10.37
C ASP A 207 -4.59 -18.47 8.95
N ILE A 208 -3.98 -17.79 8.00
CA ILE A 208 -4.07 -18.13 6.58
C ILE A 208 -3.13 -19.29 6.33
N TYR A 209 -3.73 -20.45 6.17
CA TYR A 209 -3.05 -21.64 5.71
C TYR A 209 -3.37 -21.86 4.23
N LEU A 210 -2.35 -21.75 3.38
CA LEU A 210 -2.47 -22.02 1.94
C LEU A 210 -2.54 -23.53 1.72
N ASN A 211 -3.66 -24.16 2.03
CA ASN A 211 -3.84 -25.60 1.84
C ASN A 211 -4.29 -26.00 0.42
N ASN A 212 -4.71 -25.03 -0.39
CA ASN A 212 -5.35 -25.24 -1.69
C ASN A 212 -4.89 -24.21 -2.71
N GLY A 213 -5.12 -24.53 -3.99
CA GLY A 213 -4.68 -23.74 -5.13
C GLY A 213 -5.19 -22.29 -5.17
N ASN A 214 -6.34 -22.03 -4.55
CA ASN A 214 -6.95 -20.69 -4.45
C ASN A 214 -7.49 -20.49 -3.03
N VAL A 215 -7.17 -19.36 -2.41
CA VAL A 215 -7.64 -18.96 -1.08
C VAL A 215 -8.03 -17.50 -1.11
N GLU A 216 -9.20 -17.18 -0.56
CA GLU A 216 -9.65 -15.80 -0.35
C GLU A 216 -9.80 -15.53 1.14
N PHE A 217 -9.39 -14.34 1.59
CA PHE A 217 -9.53 -13.92 2.97
C PHE A 217 -9.61 -12.41 3.10
N ASP A 218 -10.23 -11.99 4.20
CA ASP A 218 -10.38 -10.60 4.57
C ASP A 218 -9.16 -10.13 5.38
N VAL A 219 -8.66 -8.95 5.03
CA VAL A 219 -7.68 -8.20 5.83
C VAL A 219 -8.40 -7.02 6.45
N ASN A 220 -8.48 -7.03 7.79
CA ASN A 220 -9.14 -5.97 8.55
C ASN A 220 -8.10 -5.13 9.29
N VAL A 221 -8.02 -3.86 8.90
CA VAL A 221 -7.26 -2.83 9.61
C VAL A 221 -8.26 -1.90 10.27
N GLY A 222 -7.99 -1.47 11.50
CA GLY A 222 -8.80 -0.40 12.08
C GLY A 222 -8.00 0.60 12.88
N SER A 223 -8.72 1.59 13.41
CA SER A 223 -8.16 2.81 13.96
C SER A 223 -9.09 3.50 14.96
N ASP A 224 -8.54 4.08 16.04
CA ASP A 224 -9.24 4.94 17.02
C ASP A 224 -9.00 6.44 16.69
N LEU A 225 -9.18 6.76 15.42
CA LEU A 225 -9.05 8.13 14.92
C LEU A 225 -10.03 9.09 15.60
N GLY A 226 -11.27 8.63 15.83
CA GLY A 226 -12.33 9.45 16.40
C GLY A 226 -11.96 10.06 17.76
N ASN A 227 -11.25 9.33 18.63
CA ASN A 227 -10.84 9.87 19.93
C ASN A 227 -9.60 10.76 19.84
N LEU A 228 -8.62 10.44 19.01
CA LEU A 228 -7.39 11.22 18.83
C LEU A 228 -7.68 12.61 18.23
N PHE A 229 -8.60 12.68 17.27
CA PHE A 229 -8.78 13.90 16.46
C PHE A 229 -9.61 15.00 17.08
N ASN A 230 -10.27 14.75 18.22
CA ASN A 230 -10.77 15.84 19.06
C ASN A 230 -9.64 16.83 19.47
N ASN A 231 -8.36 16.45 19.37
CA ASN A 231 -7.23 17.27 19.85
C ASN A 231 -6.14 17.60 18.79
N HIS A 232 -6.20 17.07 17.55
CA HIS A 232 -5.05 17.10 16.63
C HIS A 232 -5.37 17.42 15.15
N GLY A 233 -6.57 17.95 14.84
CA GLY A 233 -6.99 18.23 13.45
C GLY A 233 -6.06 19.16 12.65
N SER A 234 -5.49 20.19 13.28
CA SER A 234 -4.58 21.15 12.64
C SER A 234 -3.27 20.51 12.15
N LEU A 235 -2.73 19.55 12.89
CA LEU A 235 -1.47 18.88 12.54
C LEU A 235 -1.60 18.00 11.29
N LEU A 236 -2.77 17.38 11.09
CA LEU A 236 -3.07 16.58 9.90
C LEU A 236 -3.21 17.45 8.66
N GLN A 237 -3.86 18.60 8.81
CA GLN A 237 -3.98 19.60 7.75
C GLN A 237 -2.60 20.14 7.37
N GLU A 238 -1.72 20.41 8.34
CA GLU A 238 -0.32 20.77 8.09
C GLU A 238 0.41 19.70 7.28
N LYS A 239 0.32 18.43 7.69
CA LYS A 239 0.95 17.31 6.96
C LYS A 239 0.37 17.12 5.55
N TYR A 240 -0.93 17.31 5.38
CA TYR A 240 -1.60 17.27 4.07
C TYR A 240 -1.09 18.39 3.13
N VAL A 241 -0.90 19.59 3.68
CA VAL A 241 -0.35 20.75 2.93
C VAL A 241 1.13 20.51 2.60
N GLU A 242 1.94 20.03 3.55
CA GLU A 242 3.37 19.68 3.32
C GLU A 242 3.54 18.60 2.24
N ALA A 243 2.63 17.62 2.18
CA ALA A 243 2.61 16.58 1.15
C ALA A 243 2.16 17.10 -0.25
N GLY A 244 1.81 18.38 -0.37
CA GLY A 244 1.50 19.04 -1.64
C GLY A 244 0.05 18.89 -2.08
N SER A 245 -0.90 18.91 -1.13
CA SER A 245 -2.35 18.74 -1.39
C SER A 245 -2.61 17.58 -2.36
N PRO A 246 -2.27 16.35 -1.95
CA PRO A 246 -2.45 15.19 -2.82
C PRO A 246 -3.92 15.12 -3.25
N THR A 247 -4.14 14.81 -4.53
CA THR A 247 -5.48 14.59 -5.11
C THR A 247 -6.17 13.36 -4.52
N GLU A 248 -5.43 12.57 -3.73
CA GLU A 248 -5.82 11.32 -3.08
C GLU A 248 -5.45 11.38 -1.59
N GLY A 249 -5.91 10.41 -0.80
CA GLY A 249 -5.61 10.38 0.64
C GLY A 249 -4.10 10.34 0.93
N LEU A 250 -3.72 10.72 2.14
CA LEU A 250 -2.35 10.62 2.64
C LEU A 250 -2.00 9.14 2.89
N HIS A 251 -0.97 8.61 2.21
CA HIS A 251 -0.47 7.24 2.41
C HIS A 251 0.28 7.16 3.73
N VAL A 252 -0.05 6.18 4.58
CA VAL A 252 0.46 6.14 5.98
C VAL A 252 1.10 4.83 6.39
N ALA A 253 0.68 3.73 5.76
CA ALA A 253 1.18 2.40 6.05
C ALA A 253 0.86 1.47 4.88
N ASP A 254 1.50 0.31 4.88
CA ASP A 254 1.20 -0.80 3.99
C ASP A 254 0.82 -2.04 4.82
N VAL A 255 -0.23 -2.74 4.39
CA VAL A 255 -0.45 -4.12 4.84
C VAL A 255 0.51 -5.00 4.05
N VAL A 256 1.50 -5.55 4.74
CA VAL A 256 2.49 -6.46 4.19
C VAL A 256 2.06 -7.91 4.41
N ILE A 257 1.78 -8.61 3.31
CA ILE A 257 1.53 -10.06 3.32
C ILE A 257 2.85 -10.77 3.03
N SER A 258 3.38 -11.41 4.06
CA SER A 258 4.64 -12.13 4.04
C SER A 258 4.41 -13.63 3.94
N ILE A 259 4.76 -14.19 2.78
CA ILE A 259 4.89 -15.64 2.60
C ILE A 259 6.28 -16.02 3.12
N PRO A 260 6.45 -17.00 4.03
CA PRO A 260 7.74 -17.32 4.66
C PRO A 260 8.84 -17.60 3.64
N MET A 261 9.92 -16.81 3.68
CA MET A 261 11.04 -16.91 2.73
C MET A 261 12.39 -16.47 3.30
N GLU A 262 13.45 -17.19 2.93
CA GLU A 262 14.84 -16.79 3.19
C GLU A 262 15.48 -16.24 1.91
N GLY A 263 16.00 -15.01 1.95
CA GLY A 263 16.83 -14.45 0.87
C GLY A 263 16.12 -13.68 -0.27
N GLY A 264 14.91 -13.16 -0.05
CA GLY A 264 14.34 -12.05 -0.85
C GLY A 264 13.72 -12.42 -2.20
N TYR A 265 13.09 -13.59 -2.33
CA TYR A 265 12.87 -14.15 -3.65
C TYR A 265 11.60 -14.97 -3.86
N PHE A 266 10.44 -14.54 -3.37
CA PHE A 266 9.04 -14.67 -3.86
C PHE A 266 8.14 -13.79 -2.96
N SER A 267 6.93 -13.51 -3.42
CA SER A 267 6.17 -12.25 -3.25
C SER A 267 6.00 -11.69 -1.83
N TYR A 268 6.24 -10.39 -1.72
CA TYR A 268 5.62 -9.51 -0.72
C TYR A 268 4.46 -8.83 -1.43
N GLU A 269 3.28 -8.78 -0.81
CA GLU A 269 2.24 -7.85 -1.26
C GLU A 269 2.11 -6.73 -0.24
N ALA A 270 1.99 -5.51 -0.74
CA ALA A 270 1.78 -4.31 0.04
C ALA A 270 0.44 -3.70 -0.38
N ILE A 271 -0.56 -3.74 0.51
CA ILE A 271 -1.84 -3.05 0.29
C ILE A 271 -1.74 -1.67 0.94
N PRO A 272 -1.79 -0.58 0.15
CA PRO A 272 -1.70 0.76 0.70
C PRO A 272 -2.85 1.12 1.64
N VAL A 273 -2.50 1.79 2.73
CA VAL A 273 -3.44 2.34 3.70
C VAL A 273 -3.39 3.87 3.64
N TYR A 274 -4.54 4.49 3.41
CA TYR A 274 -4.65 5.95 3.25
C TYR A 274 -5.58 6.58 4.29
N PHE A 275 -5.23 7.78 4.74
CA PHE A 275 -6.15 8.70 5.41
C PHE A 275 -6.63 9.76 4.42
N LYS A 276 -7.94 9.81 4.20
CA LYS A 276 -8.57 10.90 3.43
C LYS A 276 -9.19 11.90 4.40
N VAL A 277 -8.67 13.13 4.37
CA VAL A 277 -9.35 14.27 4.99
C VAL A 277 -10.34 14.82 3.94
N PRO A 278 -11.64 14.91 4.24
CA PRO A 278 -12.59 15.53 3.34
C PRO A 278 -12.21 17.00 3.16
N GLU A 279 -12.34 17.50 1.93
CA GLU A 279 -12.15 18.93 1.67
C GLU A 279 -13.08 19.74 2.57
N PRO A 280 -12.61 20.86 3.15
CA PRO A 280 -13.47 21.71 3.93
C PRO A 280 -14.59 22.26 3.05
N SER A 281 -15.84 22.05 3.47
CA SER A 281 -16.99 22.64 2.80
C SER A 281 -17.19 24.05 3.33
N ILE A 282 -17.08 25.04 2.44
CA ILE A 282 -17.33 26.44 2.74
C ILE A 282 -18.43 26.93 1.79
N ASN A 283 -19.53 27.39 2.36
CA ASN A 283 -20.65 27.94 1.63
C ASN A 283 -20.87 29.39 2.06
N PHE A 284 -21.01 30.28 1.08
CA PHE A 284 -21.28 31.70 1.30
C PHE A 284 -22.72 31.99 0.93
N ILE A 285 -23.52 32.40 1.91
CA ILE A 285 -24.87 32.89 1.71
C ILE A 285 -24.81 34.40 1.87
N ILE A 286 -24.80 35.10 0.73
CA ILE A 286 -24.86 36.56 0.66
C ILE A 286 -26.34 36.93 0.45
N GLY A 287 -26.82 38.02 1.08
CA GLY A 287 -28.20 38.50 0.94
C GLY A 287 -28.71 38.63 -0.52
N GLU A 288 -30.03 38.81 -0.70
CA GLU A 288 -30.86 38.50 -1.89
C GLU A 288 -30.20 38.58 -3.29
N GLU A 289 -29.32 39.53 -3.56
CA GLU A 289 -28.31 39.44 -4.63
C GLU A 289 -27.07 40.19 -4.14
N GLY A 290 -25.89 39.57 -4.03
CA GLY A 290 -24.67 40.09 -3.38
C GLY A 290 -24.03 41.36 -3.97
N THR A 291 -24.85 42.39 -4.21
CA THR A 291 -24.51 43.65 -4.83
C THR A 291 -24.81 44.76 -3.83
N ILE A 292 -23.78 45.55 -3.52
CA ILE A 292 -23.94 46.77 -2.73
C ILE A 292 -24.26 47.89 -3.72
N GLN A 293 -25.52 48.33 -3.75
CA GLN A 293 -25.93 49.46 -4.58
C GLN A 293 -25.79 50.77 -3.79
N LEU A 294 -25.01 51.70 -4.33
CA LEU A 294 -24.89 53.06 -3.82
C LEU A 294 -25.47 54.02 -4.85
N THR A 295 -26.48 54.80 -4.45
CA THR A 295 -27.13 55.76 -5.32
C THR A 295 -26.59 57.16 -5.07
N PHE A 296 -26.04 57.79 -6.11
CA PHE A 296 -25.55 59.17 -6.06
C PHE A 296 -26.61 60.16 -6.56
N ASP A 297 -27.17 60.97 -5.67
CA ASP A 297 -28.11 62.04 -6.01
C ASP A 297 -27.39 63.39 -6.16
N LEU A 298 -27.25 63.84 -7.41
CA LEU A 298 -26.65 65.14 -7.76
C LEU A 298 -27.39 66.35 -7.16
N SER A 299 -28.70 66.22 -6.95
CA SER A 299 -29.52 67.31 -6.42
C SER A 299 -29.38 67.46 -4.91
N ASN A 300 -28.93 66.41 -4.22
CA ASN A 300 -28.75 66.37 -2.78
C ASN A 300 -27.67 65.34 -2.38
N PRO A 301 -26.38 65.61 -2.66
CA PRO A 301 -25.32 64.67 -2.37
C PRO A 301 -25.17 64.51 -0.86
N GLN A 302 -25.39 63.30 -0.36
CA GLN A 302 -25.37 62.98 1.06
C GLN A 302 -23.96 62.59 1.53
N ASN A 303 -23.64 62.90 2.78
CA ASN A 303 -22.39 62.47 3.40
C ASN A 303 -22.66 61.27 4.32
N ASN A 304 -21.69 60.36 4.45
CA ASN A 304 -21.73 59.16 5.29
C ASN A 304 -22.89 58.21 4.94
N VAL A 305 -23.14 58.00 3.66
CA VAL A 305 -24.08 56.95 3.22
C VAL A 305 -23.42 55.60 3.52
N ILE A 306 -24.03 54.79 4.38
CA ILE A 306 -23.57 53.44 4.68
C ILE A 306 -24.53 52.48 4.00
N SER A 307 -23.97 51.54 3.24
CA SER A 307 -24.70 50.43 2.66
C SER A 307 -24.10 49.12 3.17
N SER A 308 -24.97 48.19 3.56
CA SER A 308 -24.58 46.92 4.15
C SER A 308 -25.19 45.74 3.41
N VAL A 309 -24.42 44.66 3.29
CA VAL A 309 -24.89 43.38 2.76
C VAL A 309 -24.56 42.28 3.78
N PRO A 310 -25.57 41.53 4.26
CA PRO A 310 -25.33 40.43 5.19
C PRO A 310 -24.64 39.27 4.47
N VAL A 311 -23.66 38.70 5.15
CA VAL A 311 -22.92 37.51 4.74
C VAL A 311 -22.99 36.48 5.84
N HIS A 312 -23.48 35.30 5.49
CA HIS A 312 -23.40 34.11 6.31
C HIS A 312 -22.41 33.13 5.68
N ILE A 313 -21.43 32.69 6.46
CA ILE A 313 -20.47 31.67 6.04
C ILE A 313 -20.76 30.41 6.82
N GLU A 314 -21.11 29.33 6.11
CA GLU A 314 -21.14 27.97 6.66
C GLU A 314 -19.80 27.32 6.35
N SER A 315 -19.04 26.93 7.38
CA SER A 315 -17.75 26.28 7.20
C SER A 315 -17.61 25.07 8.10
N THR A 316 -17.04 23.99 7.55
CA THR A 316 -16.62 22.83 8.36
C THR A 316 -15.31 23.10 9.11
N LEU A 317 -14.61 24.21 8.84
CA LEU A 317 -13.42 24.63 9.57
C LEU A 317 -13.79 25.18 10.96
N GLN A 318 -13.13 24.73 12.02
CA GLN A 318 -13.41 25.23 13.37
C GLN A 318 -12.92 26.65 13.60
N LYS A 319 -11.76 27.01 13.02
CA LYS A 319 -11.15 28.34 13.17
C LYS A 319 -10.60 28.86 11.84
N TYR A 320 -10.91 30.11 11.53
CA TYR A 320 -10.38 30.80 10.35
C TYR A 320 -10.47 32.32 10.52
N ASP A 321 -9.63 33.03 9.78
CA ASP A 321 -9.63 34.49 9.69
C ASP A 321 -10.23 34.92 8.35
N ILE A 322 -11.09 35.94 8.40
CA ILE A 322 -11.69 36.55 7.22
C ILE A 322 -10.99 37.88 6.94
N TYR A 323 -10.54 38.02 5.70
CA TYR A 323 -9.98 39.27 5.15
C TYR A 323 -10.93 39.82 4.12
N LEU A 324 -11.22 41.11 4.24
CA LEU A 324 -12.04 41.85 3.29
C LEU A 324 -11.16 42.90 2.61
N SER A 325 -11.32 43.04 1.30
CA SER A 325 -10.64 44.07 0.52
C SER A 325 -11.56 44.59 -0.58
N ILE A 326 -11.36 45.84 -0.98
CA ILE A 326 -12.09 46.48 -2.07
C ILE A 326 -11.11 46.82 -3.19
N ASP A 327 -11.49 46.53 -4.43
CA ASP A 327 -10.76 46.92 -5.64
C ASP A 327 -11.65 47.80 -6.51
N ILE A 328 -11.27 49.06 -6.66
CA ILE A 328 -11.99 50.03 -7.48
C ILE A 328 -11.29 50.09 -8.85
N PHE A 329 -12.05 49.85 -9.91
CA PHE A 329 -11.49 49.82 -11.26
C PHE A 329 -10.81 51.14 -11.61
N ASP A 330 -9.69 51.08 -12.33
CA ASP A 330 -8.86 52.25 -12.67
C ASP A 330 -9.66 53.43 -13.27
N THR A 331 -10.66 53.13 -14.09
CA THR A 331 -11.60 54.10 -14.69
C THR A 331 -12.30 54.97 -13.66
N TYR A 332 -12.52 54.44 -12.46
CA TYR A 332 -13.22 55.07 -11.34
C TYR A 332 -12.29 55.36 -10.15
N SER A 333 -10.97 55.35 -10.34
CA SER A 333 -9.97 55.61 -9.29
C SER A 333 -10.19 56.93 -8.54
N PHE A 334 -10.85 57.92 -9.15
CA PHE A 334 -11.23 59.17 -8.48
C PHE A 334 -12.26 58.99 -7.34
N LEU A 335 -12.92 57.83 -7.26
CA LEU A 335 -13.83 57.45 -6.18
C LEU A 335 -13.11 56.83 -4.97
N ALA A 336 -11.84 56.41 -5.12
CA ALA A 336 -11.14 55.59 -4.14
C ALA A 336 -11.03 56.21 -2.75
N ASP A 337 -10.86 57.54 -2.68
CA ASP A 337 -10.78 58.25 -1.40
C ASP A 337 -12.16 58.47 -0.73
N TYR A 338 -13.25 58.18 -1.44
CA TYR A 338 -14.62 58.51 -1.04
C TYR A 338 -15.51 57.29 -0.81
N ILE A 339 -15.04 56.09 -1.17
CA ILE A 339 -15.71 54.81 -0.95
C ILE A 339 -14.80 53.96 -0.06
N ILE A 340 -15.22 53.70 1.16
CA ILE A 340 -14.41 53.09 2.22
C ILE A 340 -15.12 51.84 2.71
N LEU A 341 -14.44 50.70 2.65
CA LEU A 341 -14.85 49.47 3.32
C LEU A 341 -14.70 49.68 4.85
N GLN A 342 -15.77 49.54 5.63
CA GLN A 342 -15.72 49.78 7.08
C GLN A 342 -15.15 48.58 7.85
N ASN A 343 -15.29 47.36 7.32
CA ASN A 343 -14.85 46.12 7.98
C ASN A 343 -13.37 45.79 7.72
N GLU A 344 -12.45 46.75 7.80
CA GLU A 344 -11.02 46.52 7.50
C GLU A 344 -10.32 45.61 8.52
N GLN A 345 -10.90 45.41 9.70
CA GLN A 345 -10.33 44.53 10.71
C GLN A 345 -10.58 43.07 10.35
N VAL A 346 -9.53 42.26 10.50
CA VAL A 346 -9.61 40.80 10.36
C VAL A 346 -10.67 40.25 11.31
N ILE A 347 -11.61 39.48 10.76
CA ILE A 347 -12.65 38.82 11.55
C ILE A 347 -12.17 37.41 11.88
N THR A 348 -11.79 37.19 13.14
CA THR A 348 -11.42 35.86 13.62
C THR A 348 -12.66 35.07 14.03
N VAL A 349 -12.84 33.91 13.42
CA VAL A 349 -13.96 33.00 13.66
C VAL A 349 -13.48 31.81 14.47
N GLU A 350 -14.06 31.56 15.64
CA GLU A 350 -13.69 30.42 16.52
C GLU A 350 -14.70 29.27 16.48
N SER A 351 -15.79 29.41 15.75
CA SER A 351 -16.77 28.36 15.51
C SER A 351 -17.26 28.45 14.07
N GLY A 352 -17.24 27.34 13.33
CA GLY A 352 -17.28 27.32 11.86
C GLY A 352 -18.33 28.16 11.13
N ASN A 353 -19.43 28.54 11.79
CA ASN A 353 -20.44 29.43 11.20
C ASN A 353 -20.30 30.85 11.75
N ILE A 354 -20.36 31.84 10.87
CA ILE A 354 -20.39 33.25 11.26
C ILE A 354 -21.35 34.05 10.39
N ASP A 355 -21.97 35.04 11.03
CA ASP A 355 -22.74 36.10 10.40
C ASP A 355 -21.99 37.43 10.58
N PHE A 356 -21.82 38.18 9.49
CA PHE A 356 -21.33 39.55 9.53
C PHE A 356 -21.89 40.36 8.36
N ASP A 357 -21.90 41.68 8.51
CA ASP A 357 -22.29 42.60 7.44
C ASP A 357 -21.03 43.16 6.75
N ILE A 358 -20.99 43.11 5.42
CA ILE A 358 -20.05 43.91 4.63
C ILE A 358 -20.64 45.31 4.52
N GLU A 359 -19.95 46.29 5.09
CA GLU A 359 -20.35 47.69 5.12
C GLU A 359 -19.43 48.54 4.27
N ILE A 360 -20.00 49.24 3.28
CA ILE A 360 -19.33 50.26 2.50
C ILE A 360 -19.88 51.62 2.88
N LYS A 361 -18.99 52.54 3.22
CA LYS A 361 -19.28 53.94 3.49
C LYS A 361 -18.89 54.78 2.28
N ALA A 362 -19.84 55.54 1.77
CA ALA A 362 -19.63 56.51 0.70
C ALA A 362 -19.80 57.94 1.19
N ASN A 363 -18.89 58.83 0.78
CA ASN A 363 -18.92 60.24 1.09
C ASN A 363 -19.16 61.08 -0.18
N PHE A 364 -20.40 61.06 -0.64
CA PHE A 364 -20.79 61.67 -1.90
C PHE A 364 -20.82 63.19 -1.87
N ALA A 365 -21.07 63.81 -0.72
CA ALA A 365 -21.00 65.26 -0.55
C ALA A 365 -19.57 65.78 -0.77
N ASP A 366 -18.57 65.12 -0.18
CA ASP A 366 -17.18 65.55 -0.30
C ASP A 366 -16.66 65.24 -1.71
N LEU A 367 -17.01 64.08 -2.27
CA LEU A 367 -16.74 63.76 -3.67
C LEU A 367 -17.31 64.82 -4.62
N TRP A 368 -18.56 65.23 -4.42
CA TRP A 368 -19.20 66.24 -5.26
C TRP A 368 -18.52 67.60 -5.13
N ASN A 369 -18.15 68.01 -3.92
CA ASN A 369 -17.46 69.29 -3.70
C ASN A 369 -16.06 69.31 -4.33
N ASP A 370 -15.32 68.21 -4.24
CA ASP A 370 -13.92 68.15 -4.67
C ASP A 370 -13.77 67.83 -6.16
N LYS A 371 -14.66 67.00 -6.71
CA LYS A 371 -14.56 66.43 -8.06
C LYS A 371 -15.70 66.82 -8.99
N ARG A 372 -16.48 67.85 -8.66
CA ARG A 372 -17.66 68.31 -9.42
C ARG A 372 -17.46 68.33 -10.93
N GLU A 373 -16.45 69.08 -11.40
CA GLU A 373 -16.20 69.28 -12.83
C GLU A 373 -15.78 67.97 -13.52
N GLN A 374 -15.01 67.12 -12.82
CA GLN A 374 -14.63 65.80 -13.33
C GLN A 374 -15.85 64.90 -13.49
N ILE A 375 -16.76 64.89 -12.51
CA ILE A 375 -18.01 64.11 -12.56
C ILE A 375 -18.92 64.62 -13.69
N LEU A 376 -19.10 65.94 -13.80
CA LEU A 376 -19.91 66.54 -14.88
C LEU A 376 -19.35 66.20 -16.26
N SER A 377 -18.02 66.24 -16.44
CA SER A 377 -17.38 65.87 -17.70
C SER A 377 -17.59 64.41 -18.10
N LEU A 378 -17.78 63.50 -17.14
CA LEU A 378 -18.06 62.09 -17.41
C LEU A 378 -19.50 61.88 -17.92
N PHE A 379 -20.47 62.70 -17.47
CA PHE A 379 -21.82 62.72 -18.04
C PHE A 379 -21.84 63.31 -19.44
N GLU A 380 -21.09 64.40 -19.68
CA GLU A 380 -20.99 65.02 -21.02
C GLU A 380 -20.35 64.07 -22.06
N ASN A 381 -19.42 63.22 -21.64
CA ASN A 381 -18.77 62.23 -22.49
C ASN A 381 -19.55 60.90 -22.60
N GLU A 382 -20.78 60.82 -22.08
CA GLU A 382 -21.61 59.60 -22.01
C GLU A 382 -20.94 58.42 -21.30
N VAL A 383 -19.92 58.68 -20.48
CA VAL A 383 -19.24 57.65 -19.66
C VAL A 383 -20.11 57.27 -18.46
N LEU A 384 -20.89 58.22 -17.94
CA LEU A 384 -21.91 58.00 -16.93
C LEU A 384 -23.29 58.34 -17.52
N ILE A 385 -24.25 57.42 -17.41
CA ILE A 385 -25.65 57.63 -17.84
C ILE A 385 -26.55 57.53 -16.61
N VAL A 386 -27.49 58.48 -16.47
CA VAL A 386 -28.36 58.65 -15.27
C VAL A 386 -29.22 57.42 -14.95
N ASN A 387 -29.39 56.49 -15.89
CA ASN A 387 -30.30 55.35 -15.77
C ASN A 387 -29.61 53.98 -15.74
N GLU A 388 -28.28 53.91 -15.64
CA GLU A 388 -27.54 52.65 -15.62
C GLU A 388 -26.94 52.35 -14.24
N VAL A 389 -27.05 51.08 -13.81
CA VAL A 389 -26.30 50.58 -12.66
C VAL A 389 -24.85 50.40 -13.11
N ILE A 390 -23.95 51.24 -12.59
CA ILE A 390 -22.55 51.24 -13.00
C ILE A 390 -21.77 50.39 -12.01
N HIS A 391 -21.09 49.36 -12.53
CA HIS A 391 -20.18 48.54 -11.74
C HIS A 391 -18.82 49.25 -11.63
N ILE A 392 -18.48 49.69 -10.41
CA ILE A 392 -17.30 50.53 -10.14
C ILE A 392 -16.13 49.78 -9.50
N GLY A 393 -16.35 48.58 -9.00
CA GLY A 393 -15.34 47.77 -8.31
C GLY A 393 -15.95 46.56 -7.59
N ASP A 394 -15.07 45.66 -7.13
CA ASP A 394 -15.40 44.41 -6.47
C ASP A 394 -14.97 44.42 -4.99
N VAL A 395 -15.68 43.66 -4.16
CA VAL A 395 -15.26 43.33 -2.79
C VAL A 395 -14.85 41.86 -2.74
N TYR A 396 -13.63 41.60 -2.28
CA TYR A 396 -13.10 40.23 -2.14
C TYR A 396 -13.13 39.78 -0.68
N ILE A 397 -13.66 38.57 -0.47
CA ILE A 397 -13.60 37.85 0.80
C ILE A 397 -12.55 36.76 0.66
N THR A 398 -11.48 36.82 1.46
CA THR A 398 -10.44 35.79 1.51
C THR A 398 -10.45 35.12 2.88
N LEU A 399 -10.41 33.79 2.89
CA LEU A 399 -10.33 33.00 4.12
C LEU A 399 -8.92 32.46 4.30
N SER A 400 -8.37 32.59 5.49
CA SER A 400 -7.13 31.94 5.89
C SER A 400 -7.36 31.06 7.10
N SER A 401 -6.90 29.81 7.01
CA SER A 401 -6.86 28.87 8.13
C SER A 401 -5.41 28.75 8.58
N SER A 402 -5.14 28.94 9.87
CA SER A 402 -3.82 28.84 10.50
C SER A 402 -3.67 27.55 11.30
#